data_AF-A0A2A3AWC4-F1
#
_entry.id   AF-A0A2A3AWC4-F1
#
_cell.length_a   1.000
_cell.length_b   1.000
_cell.length_c   1.000
_cell.angle_alpha   90.00
_cell.angle_beta   90.00
_cell.angle_gamma   90.00
#
_symmetry.space_group_name_H-M   'P 1'
#
loop_
_entity.id
_entity.type
_entity.pdbx_description
1 polymer ?
#
loop_
_entity_poly.entity_id
_entity_poly.type
_entity_poly.pdbx_seq_one_letter_code
_entity_poly.pdbx_strand_id
1 'polypeptide(L)' 'MWINAGSVLAVDPNASVKCPECGEADLKVFDTKAGEDHIERHMRCPRCGAYSALYKNITE' A
#
# COMPACT_ATOMS: atom_id res chain seq x y z
N MET A 1 5.45 -10.84 1.48
CA MET A 1 5.08 -10.22 2.77
C MET A 1 4.72 -8.76 2.57
N TRP A 2 3.81 -8.22 3.39
CA TRP A 2 3.35 -6.83 3.31
C TRP A 2 4.45 -5.78 3.55
N ILE A 3 5.43 -6.10 4.40
CA ILE A 3 6.57 -5.21 4.68
C ILE A 3 7.32 -4.87 3.38
N ASN A 4 7.67 -5.88 2.58
CA ASN A 4 8.34 -5.66 1.29
C ASN A 4 7.48 -4.84 0.31
N ALA A 5 6.17 -5.10 0.27
CA ALA A 5 5.25 -4.33 -0.56
C ALA A 5 5.27 -2.85 -0.16
N GLY A 6 5.23 -2.58 1.15
CA GLY A 6 5.34 -1.22 1.68
C GLY A 6 6.70 -0.57 1.40
N SER A 7 7.81 -1.30 1.53
CA SER A 7 9.15 -0.77 1.21
C SER A 7 9.28 -0.38 -0.26
N VAL A 8 8.76 -1.19 -1.19
CA VAL A 8 8.75 -0.86 -2.63
C VAL A 8 7.93 0.40 -2.87
N LEU A 9 6.72 0.47 -2.32
CA LEU A 9 5.84 1.63 -2.49
C LEU A 9 6.35 2.91 -1.81
N ALA A 10 7.17 2.77 -0.76
CA ALA A 10 7.82 3.90 -0.11
C ALA A 10 8.88 4.55 -1.01
N VAL A 11 9.57 3.75 -1.83
CA VAL A 11 10.58 4.24 -2.80
C VAL A 11 9.91 4.74 -4.08
N ASP A 12 8.96 3.98 -4.62
CA ASP A 12 8.19 4.35 -5.81
C ASP A 12 6.68 4.17 -5.56
N PRO A 13 5.92 5.27 -5.34
CA PRO A 13 4.50 5.18 -5.07
C PRO A 13 3.66 4.67 -6.26
N ASN A 14 4.22 4.66 -7.47
CA ASN A 14 3.55 4.17 -8.67
C ASN A 14 3.93 2.72 -9.03
N ALA A 15 4.77 2.07 -8.23
CA ALA A 15 5.21 0.71 -8.49
C ALA A 15 4.03 -0.28 -8.44
N SER A 16 3.96 -1.17 -9.44
CA SER A 16 3.05 -2.32 -9.42
C SER A 16 3.60 -3.39 -8.48
N VAL A 17 2.85 -3.69 -7.41
CA VAL A 17 3.25 -4.69 -6.42
C VAL A 17 2.27 -5.85 -6.41
N LYS A 18 2.78 -7.08 -6.60
CA LYS A 18 1.99 -8.32 -6.50
C LYS A 18 1.43 -8.51 -5.09
N CYS A 19 0.22 -9.03 -4.99
CA CYS A 19 -0.39 -9.36 -3.72
C CYS A 19 0.48 -10.37 -2.96
N PRO A 20 0.94 -10.05 -1.74
CA PRO A 20 1.82 -10.92 -0.98
C PRO A 20 1.12 -12.14 -0.39
N GLU A 21 -0.21 -12.18 -0.39
CA GLU A 21 -1.02 -13.30 0.11
C GLU A 21 -1.27 -14.35 -0.98
N CYS A 22 -1.81 -13.94 -2.14
CA CYS A 22 -2.17 -14.89 -3.19
C CYS A 22 -1.23 -14.88 -4.40
N GLY A 23 -0.45 -13.83 -4.64
CA GLY A 23 0.39 -13.69 -5.83
C GLY A 23 -0.33 -13.47 -7.16
N GLU A 24 -1.66 -13.59 -7.20
CA GLU A 24 -2.46 -13.67 -8.44
C GLU A 24 -2.75 -12.31 -9.12
N ALA A 25 -2.59 -11.19 -8.40
CA ALA A 25 -2.88 -9.86 -8.94
C ALA A 25 -2.03 -8.78 -8.28
N ASP A 26 -1.92 -7.66 -8.99
CA ASP A 26 -1.30 -6.45 -8.44
C ASP A 26 -2.26 -5.77 -7.47
N LEU A 27 -1.68 -5.19 -6.42
CA LEU A 27 -2.41 -4.44 -5.41
C LEU A 27 -2.96 -3.16 -6.02
N LYS A 28 -4.23 -2.85 -5.70
CA LYS A 28 -4.77 -1.51 -5.87
C LYS A 28 -4.28 -0.66 -4.72
N VAL A 29 -3.52 0.39 -5.03
CA VAL A 29 -2.91 1.29 -4.05
C VAL A 29 -3.53 2.67 -4.19
N PHE A 30 -3.95 3.25 -3.07
CA PHE A 30 -4.43 4.63 -3.04
C PHE A 30 -4.16 5.24 -1.66
N ASP A 31 -3.89 6.53 -1.67
CA ASP A 31 -3.60 7.29 -0.46
C ASP A 31 -4.85 8.06 -0.03
N THR A 32 -5.13 8.06 1.26
CA THR A 32 -6.18 8.90 1.86
C THR A 32 -5.58 9.78 2.95
N LYS A 33 -6.09 11.01 3.07
CA LYS A 33 -5.74 11.86 4.20
C LYS A 33 -6.42 11.29 5.45
N ALA A 34 -5.62 10.84 6.41
CA ALA A 34 -6.10 10.19 7.63
C ALA A 34 -5.96 11.09 8.87
N GLY A 35 -5.11 12.12 8.81
CA GLY A 35 -5.00 13.15 9.85
C GLY A 35 -4.49 14.48 9.32
N GLU A 36 -4.15 15.40 10.23
CA GLU A 36 -3.60 16.72 9.87
C GLU A 36 -2.19 16.61 9.29
N ASP A 37 -1.39 15.68 9.82
CA ASP A 37 0.04 15.51 9.57
C ASP A 37 0.40 14.15 8.95
N HIS A 38 -0.60 13.32 8.61
CA HIS A 38 -0.37 11.99 8.06
C HIS A 38 -1.42 11.54 7.06
N ILE A 39 -0.99 10.63 6.19
CA ILE A 39 -1.84 9.89 5.25
C ILE A 39 -1.79 8.40 5.56
N GLU A 40 -2.82 7.69 5.14
CA GLU A 40 -2.83 6.24 5.06
C GLU A 40 -2.77 5.80 3.60
N ARG A 41 -1.80 4.94 3.29
CA ARG A 41 -1.72 4.24 2.01
C ARG A 41 -2.41 2.90 2.12
N HIS A 42 -3.56 2.78 1.47
CA HIS A 42 -4.33 1.55 1.43
C HIS A 42 -3.86 0.68 0.28
N MET A 43 -3.66 -0.61 0.55
CA MET A 43 -3.32 -1.63 -0.44
C MET A 43 -4.36 -2.74 -0.40
N ARG A 44 -5.04 -2.97 -1.51
CA ARG A 44 -6.08 -4.00 -1.60
C ARG A 44 -5.86 -4.92 -2.80
N CYS A 45 -5.89 -6.23 -2.56
CA CYS A 45 -5.91 -7.19 -3.65
C CYS A 45 -7.33 -7.30 -4.24
N PRO A 46 -7.51 -7.11 -5.56
CA PRO A 46 -8.81 -7.28 -6.21
C PRO A 46 -9.22 -8.75 -6.37
N ARG A 47 -8.31 -9.72 -6.16
CA ARG A 47 -8.56 -11.15 -6.35
C ARG A 47 -8.96 -11.86 -5.06
N CYS A 48 -8.13 -11.80 -4.02
CA CYS A 48 -8.41 -12.47 -2.75
C CYS A 48 -9.02 -11.55 -1.68
N GLY A 49 -9.11 -10.24 -1.96
CA GLY A 49 -9.64 -9.27 -1.01
C GLY A 49 -8.69 -8.90 0.13
N ALA A 50 -7.49 -9.48 0.20
CA ALA A 50 -6.51 -9.17 1.22
C ALA A 50 -6.15 -7.68 1.21
N TYR A 51 -5.94 -7.15 2.41
CA TYR A 51 -5.87 -5.72 2.65
C TYR A 51 -4.82 -5.40 3.72
N SER A 52 -4.09 -4.32 3.49
CA SER A 52 -3.19 -3.73 4.47
C SER A 52 -3.12 -2.22 4.24
N ALA A 53 -2.77 -1.46 5.28
CA ALA A 53 -2.60 -0.02 5.20
C ALA A 53 -1.26 0.39 5.82
N LEU A 54 -0.62 1.41 5.25
CA LEU A 54 0.62 1.98 5.76
C LEU A 54 0.37 3.40 6.21
N TYR A 55 0.76 3.68 7.44
CA TYR A 55 0.81 5.03 7.96
C TYR A 55 2.03 5.76 7.38
N LYS A 56 1.84 6.98 6.89
CA LYS A 56 2.92 7.85 6.41
C LYS A 56 2.73 9.28 6.91
N ASN A 57 3.74 9.83 7.56
CA ASN A 57 3.76 11.25 7.91
C ASN A 57 3.90 12.12 6.64
N ILE A 58 3.22 13.26 6.63
CA ILE A 58 3.30 14.29 5.58
C ILE A 58 4.48 15.24 5.85
N THR A 59 5.04 15.22 7.06
CA THR A 59 6.26 15.97 7.40
C THR A 59 7.46 15.43 6.59
N GLU A 60 8.01 16.32 5.75
CA GLU A 60 9.23 16.12 4.96
C GLU A 60 10.46 15.74 5.79
#